data_AF-H1XPX6-F1
#
_entry.id   AF-H1XPX6-F1
#
_cell.length_a   1.000
_cell.length_b   1.000
_cell.length_c   1.000
_cell.angle_alpha   90.00
_cell.angle_beta   90.00
_cell.angle_gamma   90.00
#
_symmetry.space_group_name_H-M   'P 1'
#
loop_
_entity.id
_entity.type
_entity.pdbx_description
1 polymer ?
#
loop_
_entity_poly.entity_id
_entity_poly.type
_entity_poly.pdbx_seq_one_letter_code
_entity_poly.pdbx_strand_id
1 'polypeptide(L)'
;MNEKQALDLVKKVDEAKEELRVYDEEGDKVVKVSKKMQDKAWELHMRAQAHLFEAAKCLYQIKEEKLYLALGFSSFRAYYESVGMKKRTVFKELNLGQKLLNAEKVPTSAPSVHQNEGGDGVQEVPTSALEGLGKSKLIELARLSQEQFNAILSGEEIEVNGERLSLAEARKLSAKELAKRITRVQRDKEEVKTGVLRARVKQLEATLKLREEELKATEARLKRIEELEKKYEKVENDRRRKLELIGLAREYFKDFVKMIGKAEIKADDVFEVREEFFHLFSKVKTFWEKNEAQWAAVLTEFLEE
;
A
#
# COMPACT_ATOMS: atom_id res chain seq x y z
N MET A 1 23.69 -82.71 -7.51
CA MET A 1 22.79 -81.87 -6.70
C MET A 1 21.43 -81.92 -7.38
N ASN A 2 20.40 -82.43 -6.70
CA ASN A 2 19.11 -82.73 -7.31
C ASN A 2 18.33 -81.43 -7.58
N GLU A 3 17.58 -81.31 -8.68
CA GLU A 3 16.82 -80.07 -9.05
C GLU A 3 15.94 -79.54 -7.90
N LYS A 4 15.39 -80.45 -7.09
CA LYS A 4 14.63 -80.10 -5.87
C LYS A 4 15.45 -79.34 -4.83
N GLN A 5 16.73 -79.70 -4.66
CA GLN A 5 17.64 -79.01 -3.73
C GLN A 5 18.07 -77.64 -4.25
N ALA A 6 18.18 -77.47 -5.57
CA ALA A 6 18.45 -76.18 -6.20
C ALA A 6 17.26 -75.23 -6.09
N LEU A 7 16.02 -75.72 -6.31
CA LEU A 7 14.80 -74.93 -6.14
C LEU A 7 14.54 -74.52 -4.68
N ASP A 8 14.81 -75.41 -3.71
CA ASP A 8 14.70 -75.07 -2.28
C ASP A 8 15.77 -74.06 -1.84
N LEU A 9 16.96 -74.08 -2.44
CA LEU A 9 18.00 -73.06 -2.20
C LEU A 9 17.64 -71.72 -2.86
N VAL A 10 17.07 -71.72 -4.07
CA VAL A 10 16.60 -70.49 -4.72
C VAL A 10 15.41 -69.88 -3.96
N LYS A 11 14.45 -70.69 -3.50
CA LYS A 11 13.37 -70.21 -2.62
C LYS A 11 13.88 -69.69 -1.28
N LYS A 12 14.84 -70.37 -0.65
CA LYS A 12 15.48 -69.87 0.58
C LYS A 12 16.32 -68.60 0.35
N VAL A 13 16.90 -68.42 -0.82
CA VAL A 13 17.68 -67.22 -1.20
C VAL A 13 16.74 -66.06 -1.57
N ASP A 14 15.59 -66.32 -2.17
CA ASP A 14 14.56 -65.31 -2.44
C ASP A 14 13.79 -64.92 -1.16
N GLU A 15 13.59 -65.85 -0.22
CA GLU A 15 13.08 -65.55 1.13
C GLU A 15 14.12 -64.80 2.00
N ALA A 16 15.43 -65.00 1.75
CA ALA A 16 16.50 -64.31 2.45
C ALA A 16 16.81 -62.90 1.91
N LYS A 17 16.13 -62.42 0.86
CA LYS A 17 16.50 -61.20 0.13
C LYS A 17 15.90 -59.87 0.61
N GLU A 18 15.04 -59.81 1.64
CA GLU A 18 14.54 -58.51 2.13
C GLU A 18 14.33 -58.42 3.66
N GLU A 19 15.18 -59.07 4.48
CA GLU A 19 15.17 -58.81 5.92
C GLU A 19 15.96 -57.54 6.26
N LEU A 20 15.28 -56.39 6.30
CA LEU A 20 15.86 -55.15 6.81
C LEU A 20 16.15 -55.32 8.31
N ARG A 21 17.42 -55.19 8.70
CA ARG A 21 17.83 -55.21 10.11
C ARG A 21 18.08 -53.79 10.57
N VAL A 22 17.29 -53.33 11.52
CA VAL A 22 17.38 -51.96 12.06
C VAL A 22 17.77 -52.08 13.53
N TYR A 23 18.72 -51.25 13.95
CA TYR A 23 19.06 -51.12 15.36
C TYR A 23 18.01 -50.26 16.05
N ASP A 24 17.34 -50.84 17.04
CA ASP A 24 16.40 -50.18 17.92
C ASP A 24 17.19 -49.58 19.09
N GLU A 25 17.40 -48.27 19.06
CA GLU A 25 18.13 -47.54 20.11
C GLU A 25 17.40 -47.56 21.46
N GLU A 26 16.06 -47.62 21.47
CA GLU A 26 15.28 -47.64 22.71
C GLU A 26 15.33 -49.02 23.37
N GLY A 27 15.36 -50.07 22.54
CA GLY A 27 15.42 -51.46 22.98
C GLY A 27 16.83 -52.05 23.05
N ASP A 28 17.87 -51.28 22.70
CA ASP A 28 19.28 -51.68 22.54
C ASP A 28 19.47 -53.04 21.84
N LYS A 29 18.76 -53.24 20.72
CA LYS A 29 18.76 -54.52 20.02
C LYS A 29 18.56 -54.35 18.53
N VAL A 30 19.11 -55.30 17.75
CA VAL A 30 18.85 -55.36 16.31
C VAL A 30 17.53 -56.08 16.07
N VAL A 31 16.56 -55.36 15.52
CA VAL A 31 15.24 -55.90 15.18
C VAL A 31 15.20 -56.26 13.70
N LYS A 32 14.69 -57.44 13.40
CA LYS A 32 14.37 -57.84 12.03
C LYS A 32 13.03 -57.25 11.63
N VAL A 33 13.02 -56.45 10.58
CA VAL A 33 11.82 -55.78 10.06
C VAL A 33 11.31 -56.55 8.85
N SER A 34 10.21 -57.27 9.03
CA SER A 34 9.53 -57.97 7.94
C SER A 34 8.92 -56.98 6.94
N LYS A 35 8.73 -57.41 5.69
CA LYS A 35 8.06 -56.62 4.65
C LYS A 35 6.68 -56.12 5.08
N LYS A 36 5.88 -56.99 5.73
CA LYS A 36 4.58 -56.63 6.33
C LYS A 36 4.67 -55.49 7.35
N MET A 37 5.76 -55.42 8.13
CA MET A 37 5.99 -54.29 9.05
C MET A 37 6.39 -53.02 8.30
N GLN A 38 7.19 -53.14 7.24
CA GLN A 38 7.55 -52.01 6.39
C GLN A 38 6.31 -51.43 5.70
N ASP A 39 5.45 -52.27 5.15
CA ASP A 39 4.20 -51.86 4.48
C ASP A 39 3.26 -51.16 5.46
N LYS A 40 3.07 -51.73 6.67
CA LYS A 40 2.26 -51.11 7.72
C LYS A 40 2.86 -49.79 8.20
N ALA A 41 4.18 -49.71 8.35
CA ALA A 41 4.87 -48.48 8.74
C ALA A 41 4.71 -47.40 7.66
N TRP A 42 4.81 -47.79 6.38
CA TRP A 42 4.57 -46.91 5.25
C TRP A 42 3.14 -46.39 5.25
N GLU A 43 2.15 -47.26 5.41
CA GLU A 43 0.74 -46.87 5.48
C GLU A 43 0.48 -45.86 6.62
N LEU A 44 0.98 -46.14 7.83
CA LEU A 44 0.83 -45.24 8.97
C LEU A 44 1.55 -43.90 8.75
N HIS A 45 2.74 -43.94 8.14
CA HIS A 45 3.49 -42.74 7.77
C HIS A 45 2.69 -41.87 6.80
N MET A 46 2.06 -42.47 5.79
CA MET A 46 1.26 -41.78 4.78
C MET A 46 0.03 -41.13 5.39
N ARG A 47 -0.68 -41.84 6.29
CA ARG A 47 -1.79 -41.26 7.06
C ARG A 47 -1.34 -40.07 7.91
N ALA A 48 -0.20 -40.20 8.60
CA ALA A 48 0.35 -39.10 9.40
C ALA A 48 0.71 -37.88 8.54
N GLN A 49 1.28 -38.08 7.35
CA GLN A 49 1.55 -37.00 6.40
C GLN A 49 0.28 -36.30 5.92
N ALA A 50 -0.76 -37.05 5.54
CA ALA A 50 -2.03 -36.50 5.12
C ALA A 50 -2.65 -35.58 6.19
N HIS A 51 -2.64 -36.01 7.47
CA HIS A 51 -3.10 -35.18 8.58
C HIS A 51 -2.27 -33.90 8.76
N LEU A 52 -0.96 -33.94 8.51
CA LEU A 52 -0.12 -32.74 8.59
C LEU A 52 -0.46 -31.72 7.48
N PHE A 53 -0.77 -32.19 6.27
CA PHE A 53 -1.23 -31.33 5.18
C PHE A 53 -2.54 -30.67 5.53
N GLU A 54 -3.51 -31.46 5.98
CA GLU A 54 -4.83 -30.97 6.32
C GLU A 54 -4.77 -29.95 7.47
N ALA A 55 -3.99 -30.25 8.51
CA ALA A 55 -3.77 -29.32 9.62
C ALA A 55 -3.16 -27.99 9.15
N ALA A 56 -2.21 -28.00 8.20
CA ALA A 56 -1.62 -26.79 7.65
C ALA A 56 -2.64 -25.96 6.84
N LYS A 57 -3.47 -26.62 6.02
CA LYS A 57 -4.57 -25.96 5.27
C LYS A 57 -5.60 -25.35 6.20
N CYS A 58 -6.10 -26.13 7.16
CA CYS A 58 -7.07 -25.64 8.15
C CYS A 58 -6.52 -24.44 8.91
N LEU A 59 -5.25 -24.49 9.34
CA LEU A 59 -4.63 -23.37 10.04
C LEU A 59 -4.57 -22.10 9.17
N TYR A 60 -4.29 -22.25 7.88
CA TYR A 60 -4.32 -21.14 6.93
C TYR A 60 -5.72 -20.57 6.78
N GLN A 61 -6.74 -21.42 6.55
CA GLN A 61 -8.13 -20.99 6.43
C GLN A 61 -8.65 -20.30 7.70
N ILE A 62 -8.37 -20.86 8.88
CA ILE A 62 -8.72 -20.25 10.17
C ILE A 62 -8.17 -18.83 10.28
N LYS A 63 -6.94 -18.60 9.80
CA LYS A 63 -6.34 -17.26 9.79
C LYS A 63 -7.00 -16.35 8.76
N GLU A 64 -7.12 -16.81 7.52
CA GLU A 64 -7.53 -16.01 6.36
C GLU A 64 -9.00 -15.59 6.46
N GLU A 65 -9.87 -16.55 6.78
CA GLU A 65 -11.31 -16.34 6.97
C GLU A 65 -11.65 -15.80 8.37
N LYS A 66 -10.63 -15.59 9.21
CA LYS A 66 -10.76 -15.13 10.59
C LYS A 66 -11.67 -15.99 11.47
N LEU A 67 -11.74 -17.30 11.22
CA LEU A 67 -12.57 -18.25 11.99
C LEU A 67 -12.17 -18.32 13.46
N TYR A 68 -10.96 -17.89 13.82
CA TYR A 68 -10.56 -17.75 15.23
C TYR A 68 -11.49 -16.81 16.02
N LEU A 69 -12.15 -15.85 15.37
CA LEU A 69 -13.17 -15.00 16.00
C LEU A 69 -14.40 -15.82 16.38
N ALA A 70 -14.84 -16.74 15.51
CA ALA A 70 -15.97 -17.62 15.77
C ALA A 70 -15.66 -18.61 16.92
N LEU A 71 -14.39 -18.92 17.13
CA LEU A 71 -13.91 -19.71 18.27
C LEU A 71 -13.74 -18.90 19.56
N GLY A 72 -14.10 -17.61 19.56
CA GLY A 72 -14.06 -16.75 20.76
C GLY A 72 -12.69 -16.12 21.05
N PHE A 73 -11.73 -16.18 20.13
CA PHE A 73 -10.41 -15.55 20.31
C PHE A 73 -10.39 -14.13 19.76
N SER A 74 -9.80 -13.20 20.50
CA SER A 74 -9.64 -11.79 20.10
C SER A 74 -8.62 -11.56 18.99
N SER A 75 -7.74 -12.54 18.73
CA SER A 75 -6.75 -12.48 17.67
C SER A 75 -6.31 -13.88 17.26
N PHE A 76 -5.79 -13.99 16.03
CA PHE A 76 -5.17 -15.24 15.58
C PHE A 76 -3.99 -15.66 16.47
N ARG A 77 -3.32 -14.69 17.11
CA ARG A 77 -2.26 -14.95 18.09
C ARG A 77 -2.78 -15.65 19.33
N ALA A 78 -3.86 -15.16 19.92
CA ALA A 78 -4.49 -15.79 21.08
C ALA A 78 -4.90 -17.23 20.77
N TYR A 79 -5.46 -17.47 19.57
CA TYR A 79 -5.81 -18.81 19.09
C TYR A 79 -4.60 -19.74 18.99
N TYR A 80 -3.54 -19.36 18.26
CA TYR A 80 -2.43 -20.31 18.07
C TYR A 80 -1.65 -20.56 19.36
N GLU A 81 -1.62 -19.60 20.28
CA GLU A 81 -1.00 -19.75 21.60
C GLU A 81 -1.82 -20.72 22.48
N SER A 82 -3.16 -20.71 22.39
CA SER A 82 -4.02 -21.61 23.17
C SER A 82 -3.91 -23.08 22.73
N VAL A 83 -3.61 -23.34 21.46
CA VAL A 83 -3.35 -24.70 20.94
C VAL A 83 -1.88 -25.13 21.12
N GLY A 84 -1.08 -24.37 21.86
CA GLY A 84 0.30 -24.72 22.20
C GLY A 84 1.31 -24.56 21.05
N MET A 85 0.95 -23.82 19.99
CA MET A 85 1.85 -23.62 18.86
C MET A 85 2.79 -22.43 19.08
N LYS A 86 4.07 -22.62 18.80
CA LYS A 86 5.05 -21.52 18.78
C LYS A 86 4.86 -20.66 17.52
N LYS A 87 4.96 -19.33 17.66
CA LYS A 87 4.88 -18.36 16.56
C LYS A 87 5.67 -18.80 15.30
N ARG A 88 6.93 -19.22 15.47
CA ARG A 88 7.79 -19.66 14.36
C ARG A 88 7.25 -20.89 13.63
N THR A 89 6.63 -21.83 14.33
CA THR A 89 5.99 -23.01 13.74
C THR A 89 4.76 -22.58 12.95
N VAL A 90 3.91 -21.75 13.54
CA VAL A 90 2.69 -21.23 12.89
C VAL A 90 2.99 -20.56 11.55
N PHE A 91 3.99 -19.67 11.47
CA PHE A 91 4.34 -19.03 10.20
C PHE A 91 4.80 -20.02 9.12
N LYS A 92 5.49 -21.10 9.50
CA LYS A 92 5.88 -22.15 8.56
C LYS A 92 4.68 -22.94 8.06
N GLU A 93 3.79 -23.34 8.97
CA GLU A 93 2.56 -24.06 8.62
C GLU A 93 1.62 -23.20 7.76
N LEU A 94 1.49 -21.92 8.07
CA LEU A 94 0.67 -21.00 7.27
C LEU A 94 1.18 -20.88 5.84
N ASN A 95 2.49 -20.73 5.66
CA ASN A 95 3.07 -20.67 4.32
C ASN A 95 2.84 -22.00 3.58
N LEU A 96 3.05 -23.14 4.23
CA LEU A 96 2.76 -24.46 3.65
C LEU A 96 1.28 -24.61 3.26
N GLY A 97 0.35 -24.27 4.16
CA GLY A 97 -1.09 -24.32 3.91
C GLY A 97 -1.51 -23.42 2.74
N GLN A 98 -0.97 -22.20 2.67
CA GLN A 98 -1.18 -21.30 1.54
C GLN A 98 -0.72 -21.92 0.21
N LYS A 99 0.48 -22.50 0.19
CA LYS A 99 1.06 -23.13 -1.02
C LYS A 99 0.21 -24.29 -1.51
N LEU A 100 -0.25 -25.15 -0.60
CA LEU A 100 -1.07 -26.31 -0.90
C LEU A 100 -2.44 -25.90 -1.45
N LEU A 101 -3.14 -24.98 -0.76
CA LEU A 101 -4.44 -24.49 -1.22
C LEU A 101 -4.36 -23.75 -2.56
N ASN A 102 -3.27 -23.03 -2.83
CA ASN A 102 -3.08 -22.36 -4.11
C ASN A 102 -2.69 -23.31 -5.22
N ALA A 103 -1.97 -24.39 -4.92
CA ALA A 103 -1.68 -25.43 -5.90
C ALA A 103 -2.99 -26.08 -6.35
N GLU A 104 -3.89 -26.43 -5.43
CA GLU A 104 -5.20 -27.03 -5.69
C GLU A 104 -6.12 -26.19 -6.60
N LYS A 105 -5.89 -24.88 -6.68
CA LYS A 105 -6.66 -23.97 -7.54
C LYS A 105 -6.15 -23.91 -8.98
N VAL A 106 -5.02 -24.53 -9.31
CA VAL A 106 -4.47 -24.56 -10.66
C VAL A 106 -5.06 -25.76 -11.40
N PRO A 107 -5.87 -25.57 -12.46
CA PRO A 107 -6.34 -26.68 -13.28
C PRO A 107 -5.13 -27.28 -14.01
N THR A 108 -4.69 -28.46 -13.58
CA THR A 108 -3.69 -29.24 -14.33
C THR A 108 -4.31 -29.68 -15.64
N SER A 109 -3.89 -29.05 -16.74
CA SER A 109 -4.19 -29.52 -18.10
C SER A 109 -3.35 -30.78 -18.40
N ALA A 110 -3.71 -31.91 -17.78
CA ALA A 110 -3.21 -33.23 -18.14
C ALA A 110 -4.36 -34.24 -18.04
N PRO A 111 -4.59 -35.08 -19.06
CA PRO A 111 -5.72 -35.99 -19.09
C PRO A 111 -5.48 -37.12 -18.09
N SER A 112 -6.10 -37.05 -16.92
CA SER A 112 -6.18 -38.20 -16.01
C SER A 112 -7.17 -39.21 -16.60
N VAL A 113 -6.67 -40.19 -17.33
CA VAL A 113 -7.40 -41.42 -17.64
C VAL A 113 -7.48 -42.21 -16.34
N HIS A 114 -8.48 -41.94 -15.52
CA HIS A 114 -9.18 -42.90 -14.67
C HIS A 114 -10.49 -42.24 -14.24
N GLN A 115 -11.57 -42.64 -14.93
CA GLN A 115 -12.94 -42.33 -14.57
C GLN A 115 -13.24 -42.89 -13.19
N ASN A 116 -13.65 -42.03 -12.27
CA ASN A 116 -14.63 -42.38 -11.25
C ASN A 116 -15.78 -41.38 -11.40
N GLU A 117 -16.94 -41.92 -11.76
CA GLU A 117 -18.18 -41.18 -11.94
C GLU A 117 -18.73 -40.75 -10.58
N GLY A 118 -19.05 -39.46 -10.45
CA GLY A 118 -19.93 -38.93 -9.40
C GLY A 118 -19.23 -38.11 -8.31
N GLY A 119 -19.12 -36.80 -8.52
CA GLY A 119 -18.72 -35.84 -7.49
C GLY A 119 -18.09 -34.59 -8.08
N ASP A 120 -18.55 -33.44 -7.63
CA ASP A 120 -18.21 -32.08 -8.09
C ASP A 120 -16.69 -31.87 -8.33
N GLY A 121 -16.36 -31.29 -9.49
CA GLY A 121 -15.04 -31.31 -10.11
C GLY A 121 -13.98 -30.45 -9.43
N VAL A 122 -13.54 -30.85 -8.24
CA VAL A 122 -12.25 -30.44 -7.66
C VAL A 122 -11.28 -31.59 -7.92
N GLN A 123 -10.56 -31.54 -9.03
CA GLN A 123 -9.40 -32.41 -9.22
C GLN A 123 -8.35 -31.99 -8.20
N GLU A 124 -8.19 -32.81 -7.16
CA GLU A 124 -7.14 -32.67 -6.16
C GLU A 124 -5.79 -32.56 -6.88
N VAL A 125 -5.05 -31.47 -6.64
CA VAL A 125 -3.62 -31.47 -6.95
C VAL A 125 -3.01 -32.68 -6.27
N PRO A 126 -2.08 -33.41 -6.93
CA PRO A 126 -1.54 -34.64 -6.38
C PRO A 126 -0.72 -34.31 -5.13
N THR A 127 -1.39 -34.22 -3.98
CA THR A 127 -0.79 -34.48 -2.66
C THR A 127 -0.14 -35.87 -2.69
N SER A 128 -0.60 -36.75 -3.58
CA SER A 128 0.08 -37.98 -3.98
C SER A 128 1.51 -37.78 -4.50
N ALA A 129 1.82 -36.67 -5.19
CA ALA A 129 3.18 -36.34 -5.61
C ALA A 129 4.06 -35.98 -4.41
N LEU A 130 3.49 -35.41 -3.35
CA LEU A 130 4.20 -35.07 -2.12
C LEU A 130 4.41 -36.27 -1.18
N GLU A 131 3.88 -37.44 -1.53
CA GLU A 131 4.04 -38.67 -0.76
C GLU A 131 5.52 -39.01 -0.56
N GLY A 132 5.87 -39.38 0.67
CA GLY A 132 7.24 -39.69 1.06
C GLY A 132 8.12 -38.46 1.34
N LEU A 133 7.62 -37.24 1.18
CA LEU A 133 8.30 -36.04 1.68
C LEU A 133 7.85 -35.76 3.12
N GLY A 134 8.74 -35.99 4.08
CA GLY A 134 8.48 -35.61 5.47
C GLY A 134 8.28 -34.09 5.64
N LYS A 135 7.54 -33.70 6.69
CA LYS A 135 7.16 -32.33 7.04
C LYS A 135 8.28 -31.29 6.86
N SER A 136 9.48 -31.63 7.33
CA SER A 136 10.63 -30.73 7.26
C SER A 136 10.99 -30.36 5.83
N LYS A 137 10.94 -31.29 4.88
CA LYS A 137 11.24 -31.01 3.46
C LYS A 137 10.15 -30.18 2.81
N LEU A 138 8.89 -30.45 3.15
CA LEU A 138 7.73 -29.70 2.65
C LEU A 138 7.79 -28.24 3.07
N ILE A 139 8.18 -27.97 4.31
CA ILE A 139 8.42 -26.62 4.81
C ILE A 139 9.52 -25.90 4.01
N GLU A 140 10.56 -26.63 3.57
CA GLU A 140 11.60 -26.04 2.72
C GLU A 140 11.10 -25.81 1.29
N LEU A 141 10.39 -26.75 0.68
CA LEU A 141 9.77 -26.57 -0.66
C LEU A 141 8.77 -25.40 -0.66
N ALA A 142 8.02 -25.21 0.42
CA ALA A 142 7.08 -24.10 0.56
C ALA A 142 7.75 -22.70 0.53
N ARG A 143 9.10 -22.63 0.60
CA ARG A 143 9.84 -21.37 0.44
C ARG A 143 10.07 -20.96 -1.02
N LEU A 144 9.83 -21.86 -1.98
CA LEU A 144 9.91 -21.57 -3.41
C LEU A 144 8.80 -20.58 -3.83
N SER A 145 8.93 -19.98 -5.02
CA SER A 145 7.81 -19.21 -5.61
C SER A 145 6.61 -20.13 -5.87
N GLN A 146 5.40 -19.58 -6.07
CA GLN A 146 4.23 -20.44 -6.35
C GLN A 146 4.41 -21.20 -7.67
N GLU A 147 4.93 -20.52 -8.69
CA GLU A 147 5.25 -21.10 -10.00
C GLU A 147 6.25 -22.26 -9.87
N GLN A 148 7.35 -22.04 -9.13
CA GLN A 148 8.36 -23.08 -8.89
C GLN A 148 7.82 -24.26 -8.11
N PHE A 149 6.98 -23.99 -7.10
CA PHE A 149 6.34 -25.04 -6.32
C PHE A 149 5.40 -25.89 -7.18
N ASN A 150 4.56 -25.25 -8.01
CA ASN A 150 3.66 -25.94 -8.92
C ASN A 150 4.42 -26.74 -10.00
N ALA A 151 5.48 -26.18 -10.57
CA ALA A 151 6.33 -26.87 -11.56
C ALA A 151 6.89 -28.19 -11.00
N ILE A 152 7.42 -28.16 -9.77
CA ILE A 152 7.89 -29.38 -9.08
C ILE A 152 6.76 -30.39 -8.87
N LEU A 153 5.56 -29.94 -8.49
CA LEU A 153 4.40 -30.81 -8.28
C LEU A 153 3.93 -31.49 -9.58
N SER A 154 4.04 -30.78 -10.70
CA SER A 154 3.77 -31.29 -12.04
C SER A 154 4.87 -32.22 -12.58
N GLY A 155 5.95 -32.43 -11.82
CA GLY A 155 7.08 -33.28 -12.20
C GLY A 155 8.16 -32.59 -13.04
N GLU A 156 8.09 -31.27 -13.21
CA GLU A 156 9.10 -30.49 -13.93
C GLU A 156 10.37 -30.31 -13.09
N GLU A 157 11.51 -30.18 -13.78
CA GLU A 157 12.77 -29.76 -13.14
C GLU A 157 12.84 -28.24 -13.11
N ILE A 158 13.02 -27.67 -11.93
CA ILE A 158 13.25 -26.23 -11.79
C ILE A 158 14.72 -25.95 -11.50
N GLU A 159 15.22 -24.80 -11.94
CA GLU A 159 16.55 -24.34 -11.56
C GLU A 159 16.48 -23.53 -10.26
N VAL A 160 17.22 -23.97 -9.25
CA VAL A 160 17.37 -23.28 -7.97
C VAL A 160 18.86 -23.16 -7.67
N ASN A 161 19.38 -21.93 -7.65
CA ASN A 161 20.82 -21.65 -7.45
C ASN A 161 21.75 -22.25 -8.51
N GLY A 162 21.34 -22.30 -9.78
CA GLY A 162 22.17 -22.92 -10.83
C GLY A 162 22.20 -24.45 -10.78
N GLU A 163 21.49 -25.05 -9.82
CA GLU A 163 21.32 -26.49 -9.69
C GLU A 163 19.89 -26.86 -10.06
N ARG A 164 19.73 -27.97 -10.79
CA ARG A 164 18.40 -28.52 -11.05
C ARG A 164 17.84 -29.12 -9.77
N LEU A 165 16.55 -28.91 -9.57
CA LEU A 165 15.77 -29.46 -8.49
C LEU A 165 14.49 -30.06 -9.07
N SER A 166 14.41 -31.38 -9.03
CA SER A 166 13.18 -32.13 -9.27
C SER A 166 12.57 -32.65 -7.96
N LEU A 167 11.33 -33.11 -8.03
CA LEU A 167 10.66 -33.78 -6.90
C LEU A 167 11.39 -35.06 -6.47
N ALA A 168 11.93 -35.82 -7.44
CA ALA A 168 12.72 -37.03 -7.17
C ALA A 168 14.03 -36.71 -6.44
N GLU A 169 14.69 -35.60 -6.78
CA GLU A 169 15.87 -35.12 -6.07
C GLU A 169 15.53 -34.63 -4.66
N ALA A 170 14.42 -33.90 -4.48
CA ALA A 170 13.97 -33.48 -3.16
C ALA A 170 13.70 -34.67 -2.22
N ARG A 171 13.22 -35.80 -2.75
CA ARG A 171 13.05 -37.05 -2.00
C ARG A 171 14.38 -37.66 -1.54
N LYS A 172 15.45 -37.55 -2.33
CA LYS A 172 16.79 -38.08 -2.00
C LYS A 172 17.55 -37.20 -1.01
N LEU A 173 17.43 -35.88 -1.11
CA LEU A 173 18.17 -34.93 -0.28
C LEU A 173 17.69 -34.92 1.18
N SER A 174 18.57 -34.61 2.13
CA SER A 174 18.15 -34.29 3.50
C SER A 174 17.43 -32.92 3.54
N ALA A 175 16.59 -32.70 4.55
CA ALA A 175 15.92 -31.40 4.73
C ALA A 175 16.92 -30.23 4.89
N LYS A 176 18.11 -30.51 5.46
CA LYS A 176 19.16 -29.50 5.66
C LYS A 176 19.84 -29.11 4.34
N GLU A 177 20.05 -30.07 3.44
CA GLU A 177 20.61 -29.82 2.10
C GLU A 177 19.60 -29.08 1.23
N LEU A 178 18.34 -29.49 1.27
CA LEU A 178 17.25 -28.81 0.57
C LEU A 178 17.12 -27.36 1.05
N ALA A 179 17.18 -27.13 2.37
CA ALA A 179 17.19 -25.78 2.94
C ALA A 179 18.37 -24.95 2.39
N LYS A 180 19.59 -25.49 2.40
CA LYS A 180 20.77 -24.79 1.85
C LYS A 180 20.59 -24.42 0.38
N ARG A 181 20.06 -25.34 -0.42
CA ARG A 181 19.75 -25.12 -1.83
C ARG A 181 18.67 -24.08 -2.06
N ILE A 182 17.75 -23.85 -1.13
CA ILE A 182 16.66 -22.87 -1.32
C ILE A 182 16.99 -21.49 -0.72
N THR A 183 17.78 -21.43 0.36
CA THR A 183 17.94 -20.21 1.17
C THR A 183 18.81 -19.11 0.54
N ARG A 184 19.71 -19.42 -0.42
CA ARG A 184 20.55 -18.38 -1.06
C ARG A 184 19.76 -17.41 -1.97
N VAL A 185 18.74 -17.88 -2.69
CA VAL A 185 17.94 -17.06 -3.64
C VAL A 185 17.08 -15.99 -2.94
N GLN A 186 16.57 -16.27 -1.74
CA GLN A 186 15.67 -15.34 -1.04
C GLN A 186 16.43 -14.09 -0.56
N ARG A 187 17.69 -14.22 -0.14
CA ARG A 187 18.52 -13.06 0.24
C ARG A 187 18.77 -12.14 -0.95
N ASP A 188 19.18 -12.68 -2.09
CA ASP A 188 19.51 -11.87 -3.25
C ASP A 188 18.26 -11.18 -3.84
N LYS A 189 17.11 -11.86 -3.89
CA LYS A 189 15.84 -11.25 -4.32
C LYS A 189 15.34 -10.18 -3.32
N GLU A 190 15.48 -10.41 -2.02
CA GLU A 190 15.13 -9.41 -0.99
C GLU A 190 16.08 -8.21 -1.00
N GLU A 191 17.36 -8.41 -1.26
CA GLU A 191 18.36 -7.34 -1.41
C GLU A 191 18.07 -6.48 -2.65
N VAL A 192 17.73 -7.08 -3.79
CA VAL A 192 17.32 -6.33 -4.99
C VAL A 192 16.03 -5.56 -4.73
N LYS A 193 15.01 -6.19 -4.12
CA LYS A 193 13.73 -5.52 -3.82
C LYS A 193 13.89 -4.37 -2.83
N THR A 194 14.72 -4.55 -1.79
CA THR A 194 15.02 -3.48 -0.83
C THR A 194 15.84 -2.36 -1.45
N GLY A 195 16.77 -2.67 -2.37
CA GLY A 195 17.48 -1.66 -3.17
C GLY A 195 16.54 -0.80 -4.02
N VAL A 196 15.61 -1.42 -4.75
CA VAL A 196 14.59 -0.72 -5.55
C VAL A 196 13.70 0.16 -4.67
N LEU A 197 13.25 -0.35 -3.52
CA LEU A 197 12.43 0.43 -2.58
C LEU A 197 13.19 1.63 -2.01
N ARG A 198 14.47 1.47 -1.62
CA ARG A 198 15.32 2.57 -1.16
C ARG A 198 15.49 3.65 -2.23
N ALA A 199 15.71 3.24 -3.48
CA ALA A 199 15.81 4.18 -4.59
C ALA A 199 14.50 4.98 -4.79
N ARG A 200 13.35 4.30 -4.67
CA ARG A 200 12.04 4.95 -4.77
C ARG A 200 11.77 5.92 -3.64
N VAL A 201 12.13 5.58 -2.41
CA VAL A 201 12.03 6.48 -1.24
C VAL A 201 12.86 7.74 -1.48
N LYS A 202 14.11 7.59 -1.93
CA LYS A 202 14.98 8.73 -2.24
C LYS A 202 14.42 9.64 -3.34
N GLN A 203 13.77 9.08 -4.37
CA GLN A 203 13.07 9.86 -5.39
C GLN A 203 11.88 10.64 -4.82
N LEU A 204 11.09 10.00 -3.96
CA LEU A 204 9.94 10.65 -3.31
C LEU A 204 10.39 11.77 -2.37
N GLU A 205 11.45 11.58 -1.59
CA GLU A 205 12.04 12.63 -0.74
C GLU A 205 12.51 13.83 -1.57
N ALA A 206 13.14 13.60 -2.72
CA ALA A 206 13.56 14.68 -3.62
C ALA A 206 12.36 15.43 -4.21
N THR A 207 11.29 14.72 -4.58
CA THR A 207 10.06 15.33 -5.08
C THR A 207 9.35 16.14 -3.99
N LEU A 208 9.33 15.63 -2.76
CA LEU A 208 8.72 16.30 -1.61
C LEU A 208 9.43 17.63 -1.32
N LYS A 209 10.77 17.66 -1.32
CA LYS A 209 11.55 18.90 -1.19
C LYS A 209 11.20 19.93 -2.26
N LEU A 210 11.10 19.49 -3.52
CA LEU A 210 10.75 20.38 -4.63
C LEU A 210 9.33 20.97 -4.46
N ARG A 211 8.37 20.17 -3.99
CA ARG A 211 7.01 20.65 -3.68
C ARG A 211 6.97 21.61 -2.50
N GLU A 212 7.78 21.40 -1.46
CA GLU A 212 7.90 22.34 -0.33
C GLU A 212 8.47 23.70 -0.78
N GLU A 213 9.42 23.71 -1.71
CA GLU A 213 9.95 24.94 -2.31
C GLU A 213 8.89 25.68 -3.15
N GLU A 214 8.11 24.95 -3.96
CA GLU A 214 6.96 25.51 -4.70
C GLU A 214 5.90 26.10 -3.77
N LEU A 215 5.61 25.43 -2.65
CA LEU A 215 4.66 25.90 -1.64
C LEU A 215 5.15 27.22 -1.01
N LYS A 216 6.43 27.30 -0.60
CA LYS A 216 7.00 28.54 -0.06
C LYS A 216 6.95 29.69 -1.08
N ALA A 217 7.21 29.41 -2.36
CA ALA A 217 7.14 30.41 -3.41
C ALA A 217 5.70 30.92 -3.66
N THR A 218 4.70 30.03 -3.57
CA THR A 218 3.29 30.40 -3.72
C THR A 218 2.76 31.17 -2.51
N GLU A 219 3.13 30.78 -1.29
CA GLU A 219 2.81 31.54 -0.07
C GLU A 219 3.40 32.96 -0.11
N ALA A 220 4.64 33.11 -0.59
CA ALA A 220 5.25 34.43 -0.76
C ALA A 220 4.51 35.30 -1.79
N ARG A 221 4.00 34.69 -2.87
CA ARG A 221 3.16 35.39 -3.86
C ARG A 221 1.83 35.82 -3.26
N LEU A 222 1.18 34.96 -2.48
CA LEU A 222 -0.08 35.30 -1.80
C LEU A 222 0.09 36.48 -0.85
N LYS A 223 1.13 36.47 -0.01
CA LYS A 223 1.44 37.62 0.88
C LYS A 223 1.61 38.92 0.11
N ARG A 224 2.30 38.88 -1.04
CA ARG A 224 2.47 40.06 -1.90
C ARG A 224 1.15 40.54 -2.49
N ILE A 225 0.25 39.63 -2.85
CA ILE A 225 -1.10 39.98 -3.32
C ILE A 225 -1.90 40.64 -2.19
N GLU A 226 -1.90 40.07 -0.98
CA GLU A 226 -2.58 40.65 0.19
C GLU A 226 -2.05 42.05 0.54
N GLU A 227 -0.73 42.27 0.45
CA GLU A 227 -0.11 43.59 0.66
C GLU A 227 -0.56 44.60 -0.41
N LEU A 228 -0.68 44.16 -1.67
CA LEU A 228 -1.19 45.00 -2.74
C LEU A 228 -2.66 45.32 -2.54
N GLU A 229 -3.51 44.35 -2.20
CA GLU A 229 -4.93 44.56 -1.91
C GLU A 229 -5.13 45.61 -0.81
N LYS A 230 -4.41 45.50 0.32
CA LYS A 230 -4.45 46.50 1.40
C LYS A 230 -4.02 47.89 0.92
N LYS A 231 -3.00 47.95 0.05
CA LYS A 231 -2.52 49.21 -0.51
C LYS A 231 -3.57 49.85 -1.42
N TYR A 232 -4.20 49.08 -2.30
CA TYR A 232 -5.23 49.57 -3.22
C TYR A 232 -6.53 49.93 -2.50
N GLU A 233 -6.97 49.15 -1.50
CA GLU A 233 -8.13 49.46 -0.66
C GLU A 233 -7.95 50.77 0.10
N LYS A 234 -6.73 51.05 0.60
CA LYS A 234 -6.41 52.33 1.23
C LYS A 234 -6.47 53.50 0.24
N VAL A 235 -5.95 53.31 -0.97
CA VAL A 235 -5.99 54.32 -2.05
C VAL A 235 -7.41 54.62 -2.48
N GLU A 236 -8.26 53.60 -2.61
CA GLU A 236 -9.68 53.73 -2.97
C GLU A 236 -10.48 54.48 -1.90
N ASN A 237 -10.25 54.16 -0.62
CA ASN A 237 -10.85 54.87 0.51
C ASN A 237 -10.42 56.34 0.59
N ASP A 238 -9.13 56.64 0.37
CA ASP A 238 -8.62 58.01 0.33
C ASP A 238 -9.19 58.79 -0.87
N ARG A 239 -9.37 58.14 -2.03
CA ARG A 239 -9.99 58.72 -3.23
C ARG A 239 -11.45 59.07 -2.99
N ARG A 240 -12.24 58.17 -2.41
CA ARG A 240 -13.65 58.39 -2.07
C ARG A 240 -13.83 59.55 -1.09
N ARG A 241 -13.01 59.60 -0.04
CA ARG A 241 -13.05 60.69 0.95
C ARG A 241 -12.75 62.06 0.33
N LYS A 242 -11.81 62.15 -0.62
CA LYS A 242 -11.52 63.41 -1.33
C LYS A 242 -12.69 63.86 -2.20
N LEU A 243 -13.37 62.94 -2.90
CA LEU A 243 -14.55 63.26 -3.71
C LEU A 243 -15.72 63.76 -2.84
N GLU A 244 -15.95 63.15 -1.68
CA GLU A 244 -16.97 63.58 -0.72
C GLU A 244 -16.69 65.01 -0.22
N LEU A 245 -15.44 65.34 0.12
CA LEU A 245 -15.05 66.68 0.57
C LEU A 245 -15.22 67.74 -0.54
N ILE A 246 -14.88 67.40 -1.79
CA ILE A 246 -15.11 68.27 -2.96
C ILE A 246 -16.61 68.51 -3.18
N GLY A 247 -17.44 67.47 -3.03
CA GLY A 247 -18.89 67.56 -3.08
C GLY A 247 -19.45 68.52 -2.02
N LEU A 248 -19.07 68.33 -0.76
CA LEU A 248 -19.48 69.20 0.37
C LEU A 248 -19.05 70.66 0.17
N ALA A 249 -17.82 70.90 -0.32
CA ALA A 249 -17.35 72.25 -0.60
C ALA A 249 -18.21 72.95 -1.67
N ARG A 250 -18.66 72.24 -2.70
CA ARG A 250 -19.59 72.78 -3.72
C ARG A 250 -20.96 73.10 -3.14
N GLU A 251 -21.48 72.27 -2.24
CA GLU A 251 -22.77 72.51 -1.57
C GLU A 251 -22.72 73.75 -0.68
N TYR A 252 -21.74 73.83 0.22
CA TYR A 252 -21.56 75.01 1.09
C TYR A 252 -21.39 76.29 0.28
N PHE A 253 -20.68 76.22 -0.84
CA PHE A 253 -20.52 77.37 -1.72
C PHE A 253 -21.83 77.80 -2.36
N LYS A 254 -22.63 76.86 -2.88
CA LYS A 254 -23.96 77.16 -3.44
C LYS A 254 -24.87 77.80 -2.40
N ASP A 255 -24.86 77.30 -1.17
CA ASP A 255 -25.66 77.84 -0.09
C ASP A 255 -25.20 79.23 0.33
N PHE A 256 -23.89 79.47 0.35
CA PHE A 256 -23.32 80.80 0.58
C PHE A 256 -23.73 81.80 -0.53
N VAL A 257 -23.67 81.41 -1.81
CA VAL A 257 -24.14 82.26 -2.92
C VAL A 257 -25.64 82.54 -2.81
N LYS A 258 -26.47 81.54 -2.45
CA LYS A 258 -27.90 81.76 -2.18
C LYS A 258 -28.12 82.71 -1.02
N MET A 259 -27.33 82.61 0.06
CA MET A 259 -27.40 83.52 1.20
C MET A 259 -27.07 84.95 0.79
N ILE A 260 -26.00 85.15 0.03
CA ILE A 260 -25.65 86.46 -0.53
C ILE A 260 -26.77 86.97 -1.42
N GLY A 261 -27.32 86.15 -2.32
CA GLY A 261 -28.43 86.55 -3.19
C GLY A 261 -29.71 86.92 -2.43
N LYS A 262 -29.88 86.41 -1.20
CA LYS A 262 -30.97 86.77 -0.28
C LYS A 262 -30.66 88.00 0.57
N ALA A 263 -29.42 88.47 0.60
CA ALA A 263 -29.11 89.75 1.22
C ALA A 263 -29.67 90.84 0.30
N GLU A 264 -30.91 91.26 0.56
CA GLU A 264 -31.65 92.27 -0.19
C GLU A 264 -31.03 93.67 0.00
N ILE A 265 -29.86 93.90 -0.61
CA ILE A 265 -29.23 95.21 -0.62
C ILE A 265 -30.05 96.15 -1.52
N LYS A 266 -30.55 97.22 -0.93
CA LYS A 266 -31.39 98.24 -1.57
C LYS A 266 -30.53 99.42 -2.05
N ALA A 267 -31.07 100.18 -3.00
CA ALA A 267 -30.43 101.39 -3.51
C ALA A 267 -30.22 102.46 -2.41
N ASP A 268 -30.96 102.33 -1.31
CA ASP A 268 -31.02 103.27 -0.19
C ASP A 268 -29.99 102.94 0.90
N ASP A 269 -29.32 101.78 0.81
CA ASP A 269 -28.32 101.34 1.79
C ASP A 269 -27.07 102.22 1.75
N VAL A 270 -26.37 102.30 2.89
CA VAL A 270 -25.12 103.07 3.04
C VAL A 270 -24.12 102.66 1.96
N PHE A 271 -23.51 103.64 1.29
CA PHE A 271 -22.62 103.40 0.16
C PHE A 271 -21.49 102.42 0.49
N GLU A 272 -20.87 102.57 1.67
CA GLU A 272 -19.80 101.71 2.17
C GLU A 272 -20.25 100.24 2.28
N VAL A 273 -21.48 99.99 2.75
CA VAL A 273 -22.06 98.63 2.86
C VAL A 273 -22.26 98.01 1.48
N ARG A 274 -22.70 98.81 0.49
CA ARG A 274 -22.87 98.36 -0.90
C ARG A 274 -21.53 98.03 -1.55
N GLU A 275 -20.52 98.87 -1.33
CA GLU A 275 -19.17 98.69 -1.86
C GLU A 275 -18.49 97.46 -1.24
N GLU A 276 -18.55 97.30 0.08
CA GLU A 276 -18.02 96.13 0.78
C GLU A 276 -18.70 94.82 0.34
N PHE A 277 -20.03 94.84 0.18
CA PHE A 277 -20.76 93.67 -0.32
C PHE A 277 -20.39 93.32 -1.75
N PHE A 278 -20.30 94.31 -2.64
CA PHE A 278 -19.89 94.08 -4.02
C PHE A 278 -18.46 93.55 -4.09
N HIS A 279 -17.57 94.05 -3.23
CA HIS A 279 -16.20 93.57 -3.13
C HIS A 279 -16.14 92.13 -2.62
N LEU A 280 -16.91 91.79 -1.59
CA LEU A 280 -17.02 90.45 -1.04
C LEU A 280 -17.59 89.47 -2.09
N PHE A 281 -18.68 89.85 -2.75
CA PHE A 281 -19.29 89.05 -3.80
C PHE A 281 -18.33 88.81 -4.98
N SER A 282 -17.60 89.86 -5.40
CA SER A 282 -16.62 89.76 -6.46
C SER A 282 -15.47 88.82 -6.09
N LYS A 283 -14.92 88.93 -4.87
CA LYS A 283 -13.87 88.02 -4.36
C LYS A 283 -14.34 86.57 -4.36
N VAL A 284 -15.57 86.33 -3.91
CA VAL A 284 -16.19 85.00 -3.82
C VAL A 284 -16.43 84.42 -5.22
N LYS A 285 -16.94 85.24 -6.15
CA LYS A 285 -17.17 84.85 -7.55
C LYS A 285 -15.84 84.50 -8.25
N THR A 286 -14.82 85.35 -8.13
CA THR A 286 -13.51 85.09 -8.72
C THR A 286 -12.85 83.84 -8.13
N PHE A 287 -13.00 83.60 -6.83
CA PHE A 287 -12.54 82.37 -6.20
C PHE A 287 -13.23 81.14 -6.79
N TRP A 288 -14.55 81.18 -7.00
CA TRP A 288 -15.30 80.09 -7.63
C TRP A 288 -14.85 79.83 -9.05
N GLU A 289 -14.83 80.84 -9.90
CA GLU A 289 -14.46 80.68 -11.31
C GLU A 289 -13.04 80.10 -11.47
N LYS A 290 -12.11 80.51 -10.60
CA LYS A 290 -10.74 79.99 -10.60
C LYS A 290 -10.65 78.51 -10.18
N ASN A 291 -11.45 78.10 -9.21
CA ASN A 291 -11.36 76.75 -8.64
C ASN A 291 -12.34 75.76 -9.30
N GLU A 292 -13.42 76.23 -9.94
CA GLU A 292 -14.41 75.38 -10.60
C GLU A 292 -13.80 74.60 -11.75
N ALA A 293 -12.99 75.26 -12.59
CA ALA A 293 -12.27 74.61 -13.68
C ALA A 293 -11.26 73.58 -13.17
N GLN A 294 -10.56 73.88 -12.07
CA GLN A 294 -9.61 72.95 -11.44
C GLN A 294 -10.33 71.75 -10.83
N TRP A 295 -11.45 71.96 -10.14
CA TRP A 295 -12.26 70.88 -9.59
C TRP A 295 -12.95 70.04 -10.66
N ALA A 296 -13.37 70.65 -11.77
CA ALA A 296 -13.92 69.93 -12.91
C ALA A 296 -12.84 69.07 -13.59
N ALA A 297 -11.64 69.61 -13.82
CA ALA A 297 -10.52 68.86 -14.37
C ALA A 297 -10.14 67.66 -13.49
N VAL A 298 -10.03 67.88 -12.17
CA VAL A 298 -9.79 66.79 -11.21
C VAL A 298 -10.92 65.77 -11.25
N LEU A 299 -12.20 66.15 -11.36
CA LEU A 299 -13.29 65.18 -11.44
C LEU A 299 -13.28 64.36 -12.75
N THR A 300 -12.90 64.98 -13.88
CA THR A 300 -12.82 64.29 -15.17
C THR A 300 -11.67 63.29 -15.20
N GLU A 301 -10.48 63.68 -14.73
CA GLU A 301 -9.31 62.80 -14.60
C GLU A 301 -9.60 61.64 -13.63
N PHE A 302 -10.40 61.89 -12.58
CA PHE A 302 -10.85 60.88 -11.62
C PHE A 302 -12.08 60.07 -12.06
N LEU A 303 -12.66 60.27 -13.24
CA LEU A 303 -13.75 59.42 -13.79
C LEU A 303 -13.30 58.59 -14.99
N GLU A 304 -12.17 58.94 -15.60
CA GLU A 304 -11.57 58.26 -16.76
C GLU A 304 -10.48 57.23 -16.37
N GLU A 305 -9.97 57.27 -15.13
CA GLU A 305 -9.12 56.22 -14.50
C GLU A 305 -9.92 55.23 -13.64
#